data_AF-A0A7S3AYQ0-F1
#
_entry.id   AF-A0A7S3AYQ0-F1
#
_cell.length_a   1.000
_cell.length_b   1.000
_cell.length_c   1.000
_cell.angle_alpha   90.00
_cell.angle_beta   90.00
_cell.angle_gamma   90.00
#
_symmetry.space_group_name_H-M   'P 1'
#
loop_
_entity.id
_entity.type
_entity.pdbx_description
1 polymer ?
#
loop_
_entity_poly.entity_id
_entity_poly.type
_entity_poly.pdbx_seq_one_letter_code
_entity_poly.pdbx_strand_id
1 'polypeptide(L)'
;LASRFSRKVYAALATFAVAMLFLFWTIPVAFVQGLATLKNLGEALPFLKPVVDNIEAAGPSRVHFVEGTLSSWTLILFRNLTLNSGIFQVLARYGGALTHTQIQARSAGLMMLFQLLMILLASLIASSLFDTLKQIIDQPLQLPVLLASALPAQSEFFLNYLNTTTVLLLLFDLLRFLSLALLLCEKCCCCLGCPEFFSKMLDSQNVFKLPIRTARLLGTTTDRVR
;
A
#
# COMPACT_ATOMS: atom_id res chain seq x y z
N LEU A 1 -2.15 33.29 -20.36
CA LEU A 1 -2.95 32.84 -19.19
C LEU A 1 -3.72 31.53 -19.44
N ALA A 2 -4.27 31.29 -20.64
CA ALA A 2 -5.07 30.11 -20.97
C ALA A 2 -4.40 28.75 -20.69
N SER A 3 -3.06 28.66 -20.85
CA SER A 3 -2.31 27.42 -20.55
C SER A 3 -2.17 27.13 -19.05
N ARG A 4 -2.08 28.15 -18.19
CA ARG A 4 -2.02 27.97 -16.72
C ARG A 4 -3.37 27.59 -16.14
N PHE A 5 -4.46 28.15 -16.69
CA PHE A 5 -5.81 27.80 -16.28
C PHE A 5 -6.13 26.33 -16.60
N SER A 6 -5.83 25.90 -17.82
CA SER A 6 -5.99 24.49 -18.23
C SER A 6 -5.20 23.54 -17.32
N ARG A 7 -3.94 23.87 -16.98
CA ARG A 7 -3.12 23.06 -16.04
C ARG A 7 -3.73 22.97 -14.64
N LYS A 8 -4.34 24.06 -14.12
CA LYS A 8 -5.03 24.02 -12.83
C LYS A 8 -6.28 23.14 -12.87
N VAL A 9 -7.02 23.15 -13.97
CA VAL A 9 -8.20 22.28 -14.16
C VAL A 9 -7.79 20.81 -14.21
N TYR A 10 -6.76 20.45 -14.99
CA TYR A 10 -6.25 19.07 -15.02
C TYR A 10 -5.67 18.61 -13.66
N ALA A 11 -5.00 19.50 -12.92
CA ALA A 11 -4.54 19.19 -11.58
C ALA A 11 -5.70 18.95 -10.61
N ALA A 12 -6.78 19.74 -10.69
CA ALA A 12 -7.97 19.55 -9.87
C ALA A 12 -8.68 18.23 -10.19
N LEU A 13 -8.85 17.90 -11.47
CA LEU A 13 -9.41 16.62 -11.92
C LEU A 13 -8.55 15.43 -11.46
N ALA A 14 -7.23 15.53 -11.55
CA ALA A 14 -6.32 14.49 -11.08
C ALA A 14 -6.45 14.30 -9.55
N THR A 15 -6.54 15.39 -8.78
CA THR A 15 -6.77 15.31 -7.32
C THR A 15 -8.12 14.68 -6.99
N PHE A 16 -9.17 15.01 -7.74
CA PHE A 16 -10.48 14.38 -7.59
C PHE A 16 -10.44 12.87 -7.90
N ALA A 17 -9.73 12.47 -8.96
CA ALA A 17 -9.52 11.07 -9.30
C ALA A 17 -8.73 10.32 -8.20
N VAL A 18 -7.71 10.94 -7.60
CA VAL A 18 -7.01 10.37 -6.42
C VAL A 18 -7.98 10.17 -5.26
N ALA A 19 -8.81 11.17 -4.96
CA ALA A 19 -9.77 11.08 -3.85
C ALA A 19 -10.79 9.96 -4.07
N MET A 20 -11.35 9.84 -5.29
CA MET A 20 -12.23 8.74 -5.68
C MET A 20 -11.54 7.38 -5.55
N LEU A 21 -10.28 7.27 -5.99
CA LEU A 21 -9.48 6.05 -5.83
C LEU A 21 -9.34 5.66 -4.35
N PHE A 22 -9.11 6.64 -3.47
CA PHE A 22 -8.98 6.38 -2.03
C PHE A 22 -10.30 5.92 -1.43
N LEU A 23 -11.42 6.57 -1.78
CA LEU A 23 -12.74 6.17 -1.33
C LEU A 23 -13.09 4.76 -1.77
N PHE A 24 -12.86 4.42 -3.05
CA PHE A 24 -13.05 3.06 -3.54
C PHE A 24 -12.19 2.05 -2.79
N TRP A 25 -10.97 2.43 -2.43
CA TRP A 25 -10.03 1.58 -1.70
C TRP A 25 -10.39 1.38 -0.21
N THR A 26 -11.22 2.22 0.38
CA THR A 26 -11.67 2.02 1.78
C THR A 26 -12.46 0.72 1.95
N ILE A 27 -13.24 0.32 0.94
CA ILE A 27 -14.09 -0.88 0.97
C ILE A 27 -13.26 -2.16 1.15
N PRO A 28 -12.28 -2.48 0.28
CA PRO A 28 -11.48 -3.68 0.46
C PRO A 28 -10.63 -3.64 1.74
N VAL A 29 -10.14 -2.46 2.14
CA VAL A 29 -9.38 -2.34 3.39
C VAL A 29 -10.26 -2.67 4.59
N ALA A 30 -11.46 -2.10 4.66
CA ALA A 30 -12.42 -2.39 5.73
C ALA A 30 -12.82 -3.87 5.75
N PHE A 31 -13.00 -4.48 4.57
CA PHE A 31 -13.29 -5.91 4.45
C PHE A 31 -12.16 -6.78 5.00
N VAL A 32 -10.91 -6.49 4.63
CA VAL A 32 -9.74 -7.21 5.15
C VAL A 32 -9.62 -7.05 6.66
N GLN A 33 -9.86 -5.85 7.19
CA GLN A 33 -9.79 -5.59 8.62
C GLN A 33 -10.90 -6.29 9.40
N GLY A 34 -12.12 -6.39 8.84
CA GLY A 34 -13.20 -7.15 9.45
C GLY A 34 -12.98 -8.66 9.43
N LEU A 35 -12.40 -9.19 8.34
CA LEU A 35 -12.05 -10.61 8.26
C LEU A 35 -10.88 -11.01 9.15
N ALA A 36 -10.02 -10.06 9.50
CA ALA A 36 -8.83 -10.34 10.30
C ALA A 36 -9.10 -10.61 11.79
N THR A 37 -10.36 -10.53 12.24
CA THR A 37 -10.77 -10.97 13.58
C THR A 37 -10.83 -12.50 13.65
N LEU A 38 -10.23 -13.12 14.66
CA LEU A 38 -10.16 -14.58 14.85
C LEU A 38 -11.53 -15.24 14.89
N LYS A 39 -12.53 -14.56 15.46
CA LYS A 39 -13.92 -15.04 15.47
C LYS A 39 -14.48 -15.22 14.06
N ASN A 40 -14.29 -14.22 13.21
CA ASN A 40 -14.74 -14.24 11.81
C ASN A 40 -13.90 -15.23 10.99
N LEU A 41 -12.61 -15.40 11.32
CA LEU A 41 -11.73 -16.35 10.66
C LEU A 41 -12.10 -17.82 10.99
N GLY A 42 -12.45 -18.10 12.25
CA GLY A 42 -12.89 -19.43 12.68
C GLY A 42 -14.24 -19.84 12.08
N GLU A 43 -15.10 -18.87 11.77
CA GLU A 43 -16.35 -19.10 11.02
C GLU A 43 -16.12 -19.24 9.52
N ALA A 44 -15.21 -18.45 8.93
CA ALA A 44 -14.91 -18.48 7.50
C ALA A 44 -14.10 -19.71 7.07
N LEU A 45 -13.18 -20.20 7.92
CA LEU A 45 -12.29 -21.32 7.61
C LEU A 45 -12.39 -22.40 8.70
N PRO A 46 -13.32 -23.37 8.56
CA PRO A 46 -13.58 -24.37 9.59
C PRO A 46 -12.39 -25.30 9.87
N PHE A 47 -11.40 -25.36 8.97
CA PHE A 47 -10.17 -26.14 9.17
C PHE A 47 -9.19 -25.50 10.16
N LEU A 48 -9.31 -24.20 10.45
CA LEU A 48 -8.48 -23.51 11.44
C LEU A 48 -9.07 -23.52 12.85
N LYS A 49 -10.35 -23.91 13.04
CA LYS A 49 -10.99 -23.99 14.37
C LYS A 49 -10.13 -24.65 15.45
N PRO A 50 -9.54 -25.84 15.26
CA PRO A 50 -8.71 -26.45 16.30
C PRO A 50 -7.45 -25.65 16.60
N VAL A 51 -6.91 -24.87 15.65
CA VAL A 51 -5.76 -24.00 15.88
C VAL A 51 -6.18 -22.72 16.62
N VAL A 52 -7.33 -22.14 16.25
CA VAL A 52 -7.91 -20.95 16.90
C VAL A 52 -8.23 -21.25 18.37
N ASP A 53 -8.90 -22.37 18.66
CA ASP A 53 -9.27 -22.77 20.02
C ASP A 53 -8.03 -22.99 20.91
N ASN A 54 -6.96 -23.57 20.34
CA ASN A 54 -5.67 -23.73 21.04
C ASN A 54 -4.92 -22.41 21.24
N ILE A 55 -5.12 -21.43 20.34
CA ILE A 55 -4.55 -20.09 20.47
C ILE A 55 -5.26 -19.32 21.58
N GLU A 56 -6.60 -19.37 21.60
CA GLU A 56 -7.45 -18.76 22.63
C GLU A 56 -7.18 -19.35 24.01
N ALA A 57 -6.99 -20.67 24.10
CA ALA A 57 -6.71 -21.36 25.36
C ALA A 57 -5.38 -20.98 26.05
N ALA A 58 -4.38 -20.48 25.32
CA ALA A 58 -3.11 -20.06 25.92
C ALA A 58 -2.85 -18.55 25.90
N GLY A 59 -3.93 -17.76 25.87
CA GLY A 59 -3.97 -16.43 26.45
C GLY A 59 -4.28 -15.30 25.47
N PRO A 60 -4.89 -14.20 25.96
CA PRO A 60 -5.38 -13.09 25.13
C PRO A 60 -4.26 -12.38 24.34
N SER A 61 -3.03 -12.36 24.85
CA SER A 61 -1.90 -11.73 24.18
C SER A 61 -1.51 -12.41 22.86
N ARG A 62 -1.66 -13.75 22.76
CA ARG A 62 -1.29 -14.48 21.53
C ARG A 62 -2.38 -14.39 20.46
N VAL A 63 -3.64 -14.27 20.89
CA VAL A 63 -4.79 -14.03 20.02
C VAL A 63 -4.58 -12.74 19.24
N HIS A 64 -4.30 -11.64 19.93
CA HIS A 64 -4.02 -10.34 19.31
C HIS A 64 -2.78 -10.35 18.41
N PHE A 65 -1.72 -11.05 18.81
CA PHE A 65 -0.51 -11.17 17.98
C PHE A 65 -0.80 -11.89 16.65
N VAL A 66 -1.59 -12.97 16.68
CA VAL A 66 -1.94 -13.74 15.48
C VAL A 66 -2.87 -12.94 14.57
N GLU A 67 -3.89 -12.27 15.12
CA GLU A 67 -4.78 -11.37 14.36
C GLU A 67 -3.99 -10.23 13.70
N GLY A 68 -3.14 -9.55 14.49
CA GLY A 68 -2.29 -8.47 14.00
C GLY A 68 -1.35 -8.94 12.90
N THR A 69 -0.82 -10.17 13.04
CA THR A 69 0.02 -10.78 12.02
C THR A 69 -0.77 -11.07 10.75
N LEU A 70 -1.89 -11.77 10.86
CA LEU A 70 -2.72 -12.16 9.71
C LEU A 70 -3.24 -10.94 8.93
N SER A 71 -3.71 -9.91 9.63
CA SER A 71 -4.14 -8.63 9.04
C SER A 71 -2.98 -7.99 8.27
N SER A 72 -1.79 -7.95 8.88
CA SER A 72 -0.59 -7.38 8.26
C SER A 72 -0.27 -8.04 6.92
N TRP A 73 -0.22 -9.38 6.88
CA TRP A 73 0.07 -10.12 5.64
C TRP A 73 -0.96 -9.86 4.54
N THR A 74 -2.24 -9.87 4.90
CA THR A 74 -3.33 -9.66 3.95
C THR A 74 -3.30 -8.25 3.36
N LEU A 75 -3.07 -7.24 4.19
CA LEU A 75 -2.95 -5.85 3.75
C LEU A 75 -1.71 -5.63 2.89
N ILE A 76 -0.58 -6.26 3.22
CA ILE A 76 0.65 -6.18 2.42
C ILE A 76 0.40 -6.74 1.01
N LEU A 77 -0.29 -7.88 0.90
CA LEU A 77 -0.66 -8.47 -0.39
C LEU A 77 -1.57 -7.54 -1.19
N PHE A 78 -2.65 -7.05 -0.58
CA PHE A 78 -3.62 -6.17 -1.24
C PHE A 78 -2.99 -4.84 -1.69
N ARG A 79 -2.13 -4.26 -0.84
CA ARG A 79 -1.33 -3.08 -1.15
C ARG A 79 -0.38 -3.33 -2.30
N ASN A 80 0.41 -4.40 -2.26
CA ASN A 80 1.41 -4.69 -3.27
C ASN A 80 0.78 -4.93 -4.65
N LEU A 81 -0.34 -5.64 -4.73
CA LEU A 81 -1.07 -5.86 -5.98
C LEU A 81 -1.43 -4.54 -6.66
N THR A 82 -1.78 -3.53 -5.86
CA THR A 82 -2.35 -2.26 -6.32
C THR A 82 -1.29 -1.22 -6.62
N LEU A 83 -0.30 -1.09 -5.74
CA LEU A 83 0.84 -0.20 -5.95
C LEU A 83 1.64 -0.59 -7.19
N ASN A 84 1.74 -1.89 -7.45
CA ASN A 84 2.48 -2.43 -8.59
C ASN A 84 1.82 -2.13 -9.95
N SER A 85 0.54 -1.73 -9.97
CA SER A 85 -0.17 -1.40 -11.20
C SER A 85 0.26 -0.07 -11.85
N GLY A 86 1.11 0.75 -11.19
CA GLY A 86 1.59 2.02 -11.76
C GLY A 86 0.55 3.15 -11.83
N ILE A 87 -0.62 2.98 -11.20
CA ILE A 87 -1.76 3.93 -11.22
C ILE A 87 -1.33 5.32 -10.75
N PHE A 88 -0.48 5.42 -9.73
CA PHE A 88 0.00 6.70 -9.20
C PHE A 88 0.89 7.46 -10.18
N GLN A 89 1.67 6.77 -11.00
CA GLN A 89 2.48 7.40 -12.04
C GLN A 89 1.61 7.95 -13.17
N VAL A 90 0.56 7.21 -13.53
CA VAL A 90 -0.43 7.62 -14.52
C VAL A 90 -1.16 8.87 -14.03
N LEU A 91 -1.64 8.88 -12.78
CA LEU A 91 -2.27 10.06 -12.16
C LEU A 91 -1.30 11.26 -12.04
N ALA A 92 -0.02 11.01 -11.75
CA ALA A 92 0.99 12.07 -11.71
C ALA A 92 1.22 12.70 -13.10
N ARG A 93 1.23 11.89 -14.16
CA ARG A 93 1.30 12.36 -15.55
C ARG A 93 0.07 13.19 -15.93
N TYR A 94 -1.14 12.69 -15.68
CA TYR A 94 -2.38 13.43 -15.94
C TYR A 94 -2.51 14.71 -15.12
N GLY A 95 -1.92 14.75 -13.92
CA GLY A 95 -1.86 15.94 -13.08
C GLY A 95 -0.93 17.04 -13.59
N GLY A 96 -0.26 16.85 -14.73
CA GLY A 96 0.56 17.87 -15.40
C GLY A 96 2.05 17.85 -15.05
N ALA A 97 2.57 16.73 -14.52
CA ALA A 97 4.02 16.56 -14.36
C ALA A 97 4.68 16.28 -15.72
N LEU A 98 5.64 17.11 -16.11
CA LEU A 98 6.25 17.08 -17.45
C LEU A 98 7.58 16.32 -17.48
N THR A 99 8.35 16.37 -16.39
CA THR A 99 9.63 15.66 -16.29
C THR A 99 9.46 14.33 -15.57
N HIS A 100 10.30 13.35 -15.90
CA HIS A 100 10.33 12.06 -15.19
C HIS A 100 10.56 12.25 -13.69
N THR A 101 11.47 13.14 -13.31
CA THR A 101 11.75 13.47 -11.89
C THR A 101 10.52 14.03 -11.16
N GLN A 102 9.73 14.88 -11.81
CA GLN A 102 8.50 15.42 -11.24
C GLN A 102 7.40 14.36 -11.12
N ILE A 103 7.27 13.47 -12.11
CA ILE A 103 6.31 12.35 -12.07
C ILE A 103 6.64 11.47 -10.86
N GLN A 104 7.91 11.15 -10.66
CA GLN A 104 8.39 10.28 -9.58
C GLN A 104 8.20 10.92 -8.21
N ALA A 105 8.59 12.18 -8.04
CA ALA A 105 8.40 12.90 -6.78
C ALA A 105 6.91 12.99 -6.41
N ARG A 106 6.05 13.27 -7.39
CA ARG A 106 4.60 13.35 -7.16
C ARG A 106 3.99 11.99 -6.89
N SER A 107 4.38 10.94 -7.60
CA SER A 107 3.90 9.59 -7.32
C SER A 107 4.34 9.11 -5.94
N ALA A 108 5.58 9.39 -5.53
CA ALA A 108 6.07 9.05 -4.20
C ALA A 108 5.27 9.77 -3.11
N GLY A 109 4.97 11.06 -3.29
CA GLY A 109 4.10 11.81 -2.37
C GLY A 109 2.69 11.21 -2.26
N LEU A 110 2.09 10.82 -3.39
CA LEU A 110 0.77 10.16 -3.40
C LEU A 110 0.79 8.78 -2.74
N MET A 111 1.85 7.99 -2.95
CA MET A 111 2.04 6.70 -2.30
C MET A 111 2.19 6.86 -0.78
N MET A 112 2.93 7.87 -0.33
CA MET A 112 3.06 8.18 1.09
C MET A 112 1.72 8.58 1.72
N LEU A 113 0.93 9.43 1.03
CA LEU A 113 -0.40 9.81 1.48
C LEU A 113 -1.36 8.61 1.53
N PHE A 114 -1.31 7.73 0.52
CA PHE A 114 -2.10 6.51 0.52
C PHE A 114 -1.72 5.57 1.67
N GLN A 115 -0.43 5.40 1.94
CA GLN A 115 0.06 4.60 3.05
C GLN A 115 -0.41 5.15 4.41
N LEU A 116 -0.36 6.46 4.60
CA LEU A 116 -0.78 7.11 5.84
C LEU A 116 -2.31 7.07 6.01
N LEU A 117 -3.07 7.40 4.98
CA LEU A 117 -4.53 7.50 5.09
C LEU A 117 -5.23 6.15 5.03
N MET A 118 -4.84 5.26 4.12
CA MET A 118 -5.56 4.00 3.92
C MET A 118 -5.01 2.88 4.81
N ILE A 119 -3.68 2.78 4.97
CA ILE A 119 -3.11 1.65 5.70
C ILE A 119 -2.94 1.95 7.19
N LEU A 120 -2.77 3.21 7.59
CA LEU A 120 -2.72 3.60 9.01
C LEU A 120 -4.05 4.15 9.49
N LEU A 121 -4.58 5.20 8.87
CA LEU A 121 -5.80 5.84 9.41
C LEU A 121 -7.05 4.96 9.19
N ALA A 122 -7.25 4.42 7.97
CA ALA A 122 -8.43 3.60 7.72
C ALA A 122 -8.37 2.22 8.40
N SER A 123 -7.19 1.66 8.64
CA SER A 123 -7.06 0.43 9.46
C SER A 123 -7.45 0.67 10.91
N LEU A 124 -6.95 1.75 11.52
CA LEU A 124 -7.31 2.16 12.89
C LEU A 124 -8.80 2.44 13.02
N ILE A 125 -9.37 3.13 12.04
CA ILE A 125 -10.80 3.42 12.02
C ILE A 125 -11.58 2.12 11.82
N ALA A 126 -11.21 1.26 10.88
CA ALA A 126 -11.91 0.00 10.63
C ALA A 126 -11.87 -0.93 11.84
N SER A 127 -10.71 -1.06 12.50
CA SER A 127 -10.58 -1.89 13.69
C SER A 127 -11.35 -1.32 14.88
N SER A 128 -11.29 0.00 15.10
CA SER A 128 -12.04 0.64 16.20
C SER A 128 -13.54 0.70 15.94
N LEU A 129 -13.98 0.80 14.68
CA LEU A 129 -15.38 0.78 14.29
C LEU A 129 -16.08 -0.48 14.81
N PHE A 130 -15.46 -1.66 14.73
CA PHE A 130 -16.08 -2.89 15.24
C PHE A 130 -16.42 -2.82 16.73
N ASP A 131 -15.58 -2.15 17.53
CA ASP A 131 -15.74 -2.07 18.98
C ASP A 131 -16.53 -0.82 19.44
N THR A 132 -16.48 0.28 18.67
CA THR A 132 -16.93 1.61 19.11
C THR A 132 -17.89 2.32 18.16
N LEU A 133 -18.37 1.64 17.10
CA LEU A 133 -19.31 2.18 16.10
C LEU A 133 -20.47 2.98 16.69
N LYS A 134 -21.06 2.48 17.79
CA LYS A 134 -22.19 3.15 18.46
C LYS A 134 -21.78 4.47 19.11
N GLN A 135 -20.61 4.52 19.74
CA GLN A 135 -20.12 5.71 20.44
C GLN A 135 -19.70 6.82 19.46
N ILE A 136 -19.19 6.46 18.29
CA ILE A 136 -18.77 7.43 17.26
C ILE A 136 -19.98 8.13 16.61
N ILE A 137 -21.08 7.39 16.40
CA ILE A 137 -22.33 7.95 15.85
C ILE A 137 -22.95 8.96 16.82
N ASP A 138 -22.94 8.64 18.12
CA ASP A 138 -23.54 9.49 19.14
C ASP A 138 -22.68 10.73 19.47
N GLN A 139 -21.34 10.65 19.37
CA GLN A 139 -20.43 11.75 19.72
C GLN A 139 -19.20 11.89 18.79
N PRO A 140 -19.34 12.53 17.61
CA PRO A 140 -18.24 12.66 16.65
C PRO A 140 -17.07 13.54 17.15
N LEU A 141 -17.28 14.40 18.15
CA LEU A 141 -16.21 15.21 18.74
C LEU A 141 -15.15 14.38 19.47
N GLN A 142 -15.46 13.14 19.88
CA GLN A 142 -14.51 12.29 20.59
C GLN A 142 -13.55 11.53 19.66
N LEU A 143 -13.74 11.61 18.33
CA LEU A 143 -12.94 10.88 17.35
C LEU A 143 -11.42 11.09 17.51
N PRO A 144 -10.89 12.30 17.74
CA PRO A 144 -9.45 12.50 17.90
C PRO A 144 -8.89 11.84 19.17
N VAL A 145 -9.67 11.83 20.26
CA VAL A 145 -9.30 11.24 21.55
C VAL A 145 -9.30 9.71 21.43
N LEU A 146 -10.33 9.15 20.79
CA LEU A 146 -10.42 7.73 20.53
C LEU A 146 -9.25 7.26 19.66
N LEU A 147 -8.93 8.00 18.60
CA LEU A 147 -7.81 7.70 17.72
C LEU A 147 -6.46 7.74 18.46
N ALA A 148 -6.29 8.70 19.37
CA ALA A 148 -5.10 8.80 20.22
C ALA A 148 -4.95 7.59 21.16
N SER A 149 -6.06 7.06 21.69
CA SER A 149 -6.05 5.84 22.52
C SER A 149 -5.91 4.54 21.72
N ALA A 150 -6.43 4.50 20.49
CA ALA A 150 -6.38 3.32 19.63
C ALA A 150 -4.99 3.09 19.01
N LEU A 151 -4.22 4.15 18.78
CA LEU A 151 -2.85 4.08 18.26
C LEU A 151 -1.92 3.16 19.07
N PRO A 152 -1.75 3.34 20.39
CA PRO A 152 -0.91 2.45 21.20
C PRO A 152 -1.50 1.03 21.33
N ALA A 153 -2.83 0.90 21.35
CA ALA A 153 -3.50 -0.40 21.40
C ALA A 153 -3.23 -1.25 20.15
N GLN A 154 -3.05 -0.61 18.99
CA GLN A 154 -2.76 -1.25 17.69
C GLN A 154 -1.25 -1.33 17.36
N SER A 155 -0.37 -1.04 18.34
CA SER A 155 1.08 -0.97 18.09
C SER A 155 1.68 -2.28 17.59
N GLU A 156 1.22 -3.43 18.08
CA GLU A 156 1.69 -4.75 17.63
C GLU A 156 1.41 -4.99 16.15
N PHE A 157 0.21 -4.61 15.68
CA PHE A 157 -0.15 -4.68 14.27
C PHE A 157 0.81 -3.84 13.40
N PHE A 158 1.09 -2.59 13.80
CA PHE A 158 1.99 -1.73 13.04
C PHE A 158 3.44 -2.21 13.02
N LEU A 159 3.94 -2.70 14.17
CA LEU A 159 5.28 -3.27 14.25
C LEU A 159 5.40 -4.50 13.35
N ASN A 160 4.41 -5.39 13.39
CA ASN A 160 4.42 -6.56 12.53
C ASN A 160 4.27 -6.21 11.05
N TYR A 161 3.43 -5.23 10.71
CA TYR A 161 3.28 -4.72 9.35
C TYR A 161 4.59 -4.16 8.79
N LEU A 162 5.30 -3.34 9.57
CA LEU A 162 6.60 -2.76 9.18
C LEU A 162 7.67 -3.83 9.04
N ASN A 163 7.76 -4.75 10.02
CA ASN A 163 8.70 -5.86 10.01
C ASN A 163 8.47 -6.74 8.77
N THR A 164 7.24 -7.21 8.59
CA THR A 164 6.85 -8.08 7.47
C THR A 164 7.06 -7.39 6.13
N THR A 165 6.69 -6.11 6.00
CA THR A 165 6.91 -5.35 4.76
C THR A 165 8.40 -5.26 4.43
N THR A 166 9.24 -4.92 5.41
CA THR A 166 10.69 -4.75 5.21
C THR A 166 11.36 -6.08 4.86
N VAL A 167 11.05 -7.13 5.62
CA VAL A 167 11.57 -8.48 5.41
C VAL A 167 11.13 -8.98 4.03
N LEU A 168 9.84 -8.91 3.69
CA LEU A 168 9.35 -9.37 2.39
C LEU A 168 9.99 -8.62 1.23
N LEU A 169 10.04 -7.28 1.29
CA LEU A 169 10.67 -6.48 0.23
C LEU A 169 12.13 -6.88 0.03
N LEU A 170 12.90 -7.03 1.12
CA LEU A 170 14.28 -7.47 1.05
C LEU A 170 14.41 -8.89 0.49
N LEU A 171 13.57 -9.82 0.94
CA LEU A 171 13.57 -11.20 0.46
C LEU A 171 13.26 -11.28 -1.04
N PHE A 172 12.25 -10.53 -1.52
CA PHE A 172 11.90 -10.48 -2.95
C PHE A 172 13.05 -9.90 -3.80
N ASP A 173 13.74 -8.88 -3.29
CA ASP A 173 14.91 -8.29 -3.95
C ASP A 173 16.11 -9.25 -3.96
N LEU A 174 16.40 -9.90 -2.84
CA LEU A 174 17.53 -10.85 -2.71
C LEU A 174 17.34 -12.10 -3.55
N LEU A 175 16.12 -12.66 -3.58
CA LEU A 175 15.82 -13.76 -4.49
C LEU A 175 15.94 -13.34 -5.95
N ARG A 176 15.95 -12.03 -6.27
CA ARG A 176 15.69 -11.51 -7.61
C ARG A 176 14.44 -12.21 -8.17
N PHE A 177 13.38 -12.22 -7.37
CA PHE A 177 12.15 -12.97 -7.66
C PHE A 177 11.67 -12.71 -9.09
N LEU A 178 11.82 -11.47 -9.54
CA LEU A 178 11.49 -11.03 -10.88
C LEU A 178 12.32 -11.71 -11.99
N SER A 179 13.64 -11.79 -11.81
CA SER A 179 14.55 -12.45 -12.76
C SER A 179 14.36 -13.96 -12.76
N LEU A 180 14.14 -14.57 -11.59
CA LEU A 180 13.81 -15.99 -11.47
C LEU A 180 12.45 -16.30 -12.09
N ALA A 181 11.43 -15.47 -11.87
CA ALA A 181 10.11 -15.65 -12.44
C ALA A 181 10.13 -15.53 -13.97
N LEU A 182 10.91 -14.59 -14.53
CA LEU A 182 11.11 -14.52 -15.98
C LEU A 182 11.87 -15.73 -16.52
N LEU A 183 12.91 -16.22 -15.85
CA LEU A 183 13.65 -17.42 -16.27
C LEU A 183 12.80 -18.70 -16.16
N LEU A 184 11.97 -18.81 -15.12
CA LEU A 184 10.99 -19.90 -15.01
C LEU A 184 9.91 -19.76 -16.08
N CYS A 185 9.44 -18.54 -16.37
CA CYS A 185 8.46 -18.27 -17.42
C CYS A 185 9.04 -18.55 -18.81
N GLU A 186 10.30 -18.21 -19.07
CA GLU A 186 10.98 -18.51 -20.35
C GLU A 186 11.19 -20.02 -20.53
N LYS A 187 11.45 -20.75 -19.43
CA LYS A 187 11.55 -22.22 -19.45
C LYS A 187 10.19 -22.93 -19.50
N CYS A 188 9.14 -22.37 -18.89
CA CYS A 188 7.78 -22.93 -18.91
C CYS A 188 6.96 -22.51 -20.14
N CYS A 189 7.24 -21.35 -20.74
CA CYS A 189 6.45 -20.75 -21.82
C CYS A 189 7.28 -20.56 -23.09
N CYS A 190 7.56 -21.65 -23.81
CA CYS A 190 7.89 -21.60 -25.24
C CYS A 190 6.68 -21.23 -26.14
N CYS A 191 5.53 -20.76 -25.61
CA CYS A 191 4.29 -20.69 -26.42
C CYS A 191 3.41 -19.44 -26.36
N LEU A 192 3.61 -18.38 -25.58
CA LEU A 192 2.77 -17.17 -25.74
C LEU A 192 3.53 -15.88 -25.40
N GLY A 193 3.67 -15.00 -26.40
CA GLY A 193 4.41 -13.74 -26.30
C GLY A 193 3.78 -12.73 -25.35
N CYS A 194 4.41 -12.52 -24.19
CA CYS A 194 4.06 -11.42 -23.30
C CYS A 194 5.31 -10.81 -22.60
N PRO A 195 6.04 -9.89 -23.25
CA PRO A 195 7.14 -9.17 -22.60
C PRO A 195 6.79 -7.73 -22.16
N GLU A 196 5.72 -7.11 -22.66
CA GLU A 196 5.52 -5.65 -22.50
C GLU A 196 4.98 -5.19 -21.14
N PHE A 197 4.08 -5.95 -20.50
CA PHE A 197 3.48 -5.54 -19.22
C PHE A 197 4.50 -5.50 -18.07
N PHE A 198 5.50 -6.37 -18.14
CA PHE A 198 6.47 -6.60 -17.08
C PHE A 198 7.72 -5.71 -17.20
N SER A 199 8.12 -5.34 -18.43
CA SER A 199 9.18 -4.36 -18.67
C SER A 199 8.85 -2.98 -18.04
N LYS A 200 7.57 -2.58 -18.06
CA LYS A 200 7.10 -1.34 -17.41
C LYS A 200 7.12 -1.39 -15.87
N MET A 201 7.02 -2.58 -15.27
CA MET A 201 7.17 -2.78 -13.82
C MET A 201 8.64 -2.60 -13.37
N LEU A 202 9.59 -3.11 -14.16
CA LEU A 202 11.03 -2.98 -13.93
C LEU A 202 11.49 -1.52 -13.87
N ASP A 203 10.94 -0.68 -14.73
CA ASP A 203 11.25 0.75 -14.75
C ASP A 203 10.69 1.47 -13.50
N SER A 204 9.55 1.04 -12.97
CA SER A 204 8.95 1.61 -11.76
C SER A 204 9.71 1.24 -10.46
N GLN A 205 10.29 0.05 -10.36
CA GLN A 205 11.05 -0.40 -9.19
C GLN A 205 12.49 0.17 -9.17
N ASN A 206 13.14 0.28 -10.33
CA ASN A 206 14.48 0.87 -10.44
C ASN A 206 14.52 2.38 -10.17
N VAL A 207 13.38 3.05 -10.27
CA VAL A 207 13.22 4.47 -10.01
C VAL A 207 13.23 4.83 -8.52
N PHE A 208 12.78 3.93 -7.64
CA PHE A 208 12.83 4.14 -6.19
C PHE A 208 14.20 3.80 -5.60
N LYS A 209 15.03 3.05 -6.33
CA LYS A 209 16.47 2.93 -6.11
C LYS A 209 17.16 4.15 -6.71
N LEU A 210 16.92 5.35 -6.18
CA LEU A 210 17.87 6.44 -6.38
C LEU A 210 19.19 6.02 -5.73
N PRO A 211 20.27 5.80 -6.49
CA PRO A 211 21.57 5.81 -5.87
C PRO A 211 21.80 7.25 -5.44
N ILE A 212 21.94 7.47 -4.13
CA ILE A 212 22.46 8.72 -3.52
C ILE A 212 23.77 9.18 -4.23
N ARG A 213 24.43 8.30 -5.00
CA ARG A 213 25.56 8.59 -5.89
C ARG A 213 25.28 9.40 -7.17
N THR A 214 24.05 9.48 -7.69
CA THR A 214 23.81 10.13 -9.01
C THR A 214 23.45 11.61 -8.93
N ALA A 215 23.13 12.15 -7.75
CA ALA A 215 22.99 13.60 -7.55
C ALA A 215 24.31 14.37 -7.75
N ARG A 216 25.48 13.69 -7.72
CA ARG A 216 26.79 14.31 -7.94
C ARG A 216 27.20 14.41 -9.42
N LEU A 217 26.56 13.66 -10.33
CA LEU A 217 26.98 13.60 -11.74
C LEU A 217 26.10 14.42 -12.71
N LEU A 218 24.96 14.96 -12.25
CA LEU A 218 24.10 15.84 -13.04
C LEU A 218 24.40 17.34 -12.81
N GLY A 219 25.59 17.67 -12.32
CA GLY A 219 26.11 19.04 -12.23
C GLY A 219 26.86 19.50 -13.48
N THR A 220 27.00 18.65 -14.50
CA THR A 220 27.77 18.96 -15.71
C THR A 220 27.09 18.38 -16.95
N THR A 221 26.06 19.04 -17.47
CA THR A 221 25.65 18.96 -18.89
C THR A 221 24.57 20.01 -19.18
N THR A 222 24.83 21.25 -18.74
CA THR A 222 24.32 22.42 -19.45
C THR A 222 25.38 22.76 -20.49
N ASP A 223 25.21 22.25 -21.71
CA ASP A 223 25.71 22.85 -22.98
C ASP A 223 25.65 21.83 -24.12
N ARG A 224 24.49 21.76 -24.78
CA ARG A 224 24.41 21.82 -26.25
C ARG A 224 22.96 21.98 -26.70
N VAL A 225 22.55 23.24 -26.77
CA VAL A 225 21.48 23.70 -27.66
C VAL A 225 22.06 23.70 -29.08
N ARG A 226 21.36 23.06 -30.01
CA ARG A 226 21.35 23.49 -31.42
C ARG A 226 19.90 23.78 -31.77
#